data_AF-A0A2M7YMX0-F1
#
_entry.id   AF-A0A2M7YMX0-F1
#
_cell.length_a   1.000
_cell.length_b   1.000
_cell.length_c   1.000
_cell.angle_alpha   90.00
_cell.angle_beta   90.00
_cell.angle_gamma   90.00
#
_symmetry.space_group_name_H-M   'P 1'
#
loop_
_entity.id
_entity.type
_entity.pdbx_description
1 polymer ?
#
loop_
_entity_poly.entity_id
_entity_poly.type
_entity_poly.pdbx_seq_one_letter_code
_entity_poly.pdbx_strand_id
1 'polypeptide(L)'
;MNIKMQKISAANRKFFLKWLPFNFCDRFCERCEEFQDDCKIYQDDVNFKVKCQIEGKDSHDMKVIFEHVAETMTQTMKLVQEMIKKEGVKITKEDEKRADKFERAAAAAVIKNMLFKKCRLISRKFARFFENFSYPLCNEQVLLYLYNEMQELCFYCHLIFVKAARALHSRIEEKKDKDDFSRPDPLVSAALGYYSLLVCKRSIEVILNLIGHGAIQAKQIVKIIKLAEEAKSEFEKAFPGVTEFRDKIIFHGKV
;
A
#
# COMPACT_ATOMS: atom_id res chain seq x y z
N MET A 1 2.39 -7.35 25.53
CA MET A 1 3.51 -8.26 25.19
C MET A 1 4.06 -7.80 23.85
N ASN A 2 5.29 -7.26 23.82
CA ASN A 2 5.91 -6.75 22.59
C ASN A 2 5.94 -7.84 21.53
N ILE A 3 5.25 -7.59 20.41
CA ILE A 3 5.33 -8.40 19.21
C ILE A 3 6.73 -8.16 18.67
N LYS A 4 7.70 -9.01 19.05
CA LYS A 4 8.98 -9.06 18.36
C LYS A 4 8.67 -9.47 16.94
N MET A 5 8.66 -8.51 16.00
CA MET A 5 8.96 -8.80 14.60
C MET A 5 10.17 -9.75 14.60
N GLN A 6 10.10 -10.83 13.83
CA GLN A 6 11.26 -11.70 13.67
C GLN A 6 12.40 -10.82 13.16
N LYS A 7 13.34 -10.46 14.05
CA LYS A 7 14.49 -9.63 13.73
C LYS A 7 15.14 -10.20 12.47
N ILE A 8 15.07 -9.46 11.39
CA ILE A 8 15.74 -9.84 10.15
C ILE A 8 17.24 -9.83 10.48
N SER A 9 17.88 -11.00 10.40
CA SER A 9 19.32 -11.12 10.64
C SER A 9 20.10 -10.20 9.68
N ALA A 10 21.29 -9.75 10.06
CA ALA A 10 22.12 -8.91 9.18
C ALA A 10 22.40 -9.55 7.81
N ALA A 11 22.49 -10.89 7.75
CA ALA A 11 22.62 -11.65 6.52
C ALA A 11 21.33 -11.61 5.66
N ASN A 12 20.16 -11.70 6.29
CA ASN A 12 18.87 -11.58 5.63
C ASN A 12 18.61 -10.14 5.13
N ARG A 13 19.05 -9.11 5.86
CA ARG A 13 18.93 -7.70 5.44
C ARG A 13 19.72 -7.44 4.15
N LYS A 14 20.97 -7.90 4.06
CA LYS A 14 21.80 -7.75 2.85
C LYS A 14 21.20 -8.48 1.64
N PHE A 15 20.63 -9.68 1.84
CA PHE A 15 19.94 -10.41 0.78
C PHE A 15 18.65 -9.71 0.33
N PHE A 16 17.85 -9.20 1.27
CA PHE A 16 16.63 -8.46 1.01
C PHE A 16 16.90 -7.17 0.21
N LEU A 17 17.97 -6.44 0.56
CA LEU A 17 18.39 -5.23 -0.12
C LEU A 17 19.02 -5.49 -1.50
N LYS A 18 19.68 -6.64 -1.73
CA LYS A 18 20.32 -6.99 -3.02
C LYS A 18 19.32 -7.15 -4.18
N TRP A 19 18.04 -7.39 -3.89
CA TRP A 19 16.99 -7.50 -4.90
C TRP A 19 16.42 -6.15 -5.38
N LEU A 20 16.98 -4.99 -4.96
CA LEU A 20 16.42 -3.66 -5.24
C LEU A 20 17.07 -3.00 -6.47
N PRO A 21 16.27 -2.42 -7.40
CA PRO A 21 16.28 -0.95 -7.43
C PRO A 21 14.92 -0.23 -7.53
N PHE A 22 13.78 -0.85 -7.87
CA PHE A 22 12.61 -0.06 -8.34
C PHE A 22 11.31 -0.12 -7.52
N ASN A 23 11.18 -1.04 -6.55
CA ASN A 23 9.95 -1.23 -5.75
C ASN A 23 10.26 -1.31 -4.24
N PHE A 24 11.09 -0.40 -3.76
CA PHE A 24 11.58 -0.40 -2.38
C PHE A 24 10.44 -0.19 -1.36
N CYS A 25 9.55 0.77 -1.62
CA CYS A 25 8.39 1.09 -0.79
C CYS A 25 7.31 0.00 -0.76
N ASP A 26 7.45 -1.01 -1.62
CA ASP A 26 6.52 -2.13 -1.74
C ASP A 26 6.96 -3.33 -0.88
N ARG A 27 8.06 -3.18 -0.13
CA ARG A 27 8.66 -4.28 0.63
C ARG A 27 8.70 -4.03 2.14
N PHE A 28 8.72 -2.78 2.58
CA PHE A 28 8.65 -2.37 3.98
C PHE A 28 8.07 -0.95 4.01
N CYS A 29 7.60 -0.51 5.17
CA CYS A 29 6.97 0.80 5.36
C CYS A 29 7.55 1.54 6.57
N GLU A 30 7.00 2.71 6.89
CA GLU A 30 7.40 3.54 8.03
C GLU A 30 7.28 2.82 9.38
N ARG A 31 6.47 1.77 9.46
CA ARG A 31 6.31 0.93 10.66
C ARG A 31 7.44 -0.11 10.82
N CYS A 32 8.32 -0.28 9.82
CA CYS A 32 9.46 -1.19 9.86
C CYS A 32 10.69 -0.51 10.45
N GLU A 33 10.81 -0.53 11.78
CA GLU A 33 11.91 0.11 12.53
C GLU A 33 13.30 -0.25 11.98
N GLU A 34 13.53 -1.51 11.59
CA GLU A 34 14.83 -1.97 11.10
C GLU A 34 15.25 -1.40 9.72
N PHE A 35 14.32 -0.75 9.00
CA PHE A 35 14.54 -0.19 7.67
C PHE A 35 14.30 1.32 7.58
N GLN A 36 13.98 1.98 8.69
CA GLN A 36 13.77 3.42 8.73
C GLN A 36 15.02 4.19 8.24
N ASP A 37 16.22 3.70 8.57
CA ASP A 37 17.50 4.26 8.14
C ASP A 37 17.80 4.03 6.65
N ASP A 38 17.15 3.06 6.01
CA ASP A 38 17.31 2.81 4.57
C ASP A 38 16.27 3.58 3.74
N CYS A 39 15.16 3.98 4.37
CA CYS A 39 14.01 4.59 3.70
C CYS A 39 14.16 6.10 3.51
N LYS A 40 14.58 6.51 2.31
CA LYS A 40 14.73 7.94 1.98
C LYS A 40 13.43 8.74 2.19
N ILE A 41 12.28 8.19 1.80
CA ILE A 41 10.97 8.85 1.99
C ILE A 41 10.66 9.06 3.47
N TYR A 42 10.92 8.06 4.32
CA TYR A 42 10.73 8.19 5.76
C TYR A 42 11.68 9.23 6.35
N GLN A 43 12.95 9.21 5.95
CA GLN A 43 13.94 10.20 6.39
C GLN A 43 13.54 11.62 5.99
N ASP A 44 13.04 11.81 4.78
CA ASP A 44 12.61 13.12 4.30
C ASP A 44 11.38 13.63 5.08
N ASP A 45 10.42 12.76 5.43
CA ASP A 45 9.28 13.11 6.29
C ASP A 45 9.73 13.50 7.71
N VAL A 46 10.67 12.75 8.30
CA VAL A 46 11.26 13.10 9.62
C VAL A 46 11.97 14.45 9.55
N ASN A 47 12.80 14.68 8.51
CA ASN A 47 13.51 15.93 8.32
C ASN A 47 12.55 17.11 8.12
N PHE A 48 11.47 16.92 7.39
CA PHE A 48 10.41 17.92 7.22
C PHE A 48 9.79 18.31 8.57
N LYS A 49 9.41 17.32 9.40
CA LYS A 49 8.85 17.58 10.74
C LYS A 49 9.83 18.33 11.64
N VAL A 50 11.10 17.94 11.65
CA VAL A 50 12.15 18.63 12.41
C VAL A 50 12.32 20.07 11.91
N LYS A 51 12.35 20.29 10.60
CA LYS A 51 12.42 21.63 10.01
C LYS A 51 11.24 22.50 10.44
N CYS A 52 10.01 21.98 10.38
CA CYS A 52 8.82 22.69 10.84
C CYS A 52 8.93 23.08 12.32
N GLN A 53 9.39 22.17 13.18
CA GLN A 53 9.59 22.44 14.60
C GLN A 53 10.61 23.57 14.83
N ILE A 54 11.73 23.57 14.13
CA ILE A 54 12.77 24.61 14.21
C ILE A 54 12.21 25.97 13.74
N GLU A 55 11.39 25.97 12.69
CA GLU A 55 10.79 27.18 12.11
C GLU A 55 9.52 27.65 12.84
N GLY A 56 9.06 26.94 13.89
CA GLY A 56 7.82 27.25 14.60
C GLY A 56 6.55 27.05 13.75
N LYS A 57 6.61 26.20 12.72
CA LYS A 57 5.49 25.85 11.84
C LYS A 57 4.84 24.54 12.29
N ASP A 58 3.53 24.41 12.08
CA ASP A 58 2.84 23.14 12.26
C ASP A 58 3.02 22.25 11.02
N SER A 59 3.61 21.06 11.21
CA SER A 59 3.78 20.06 10.16
C SER A 59 2.47 19.42 9.71
N HIS A 60 1.36 19.68 10.39
CA HIS A 60 0.02 19.22 10.04
C HIS A 60 -0.83 20.31 9.36
N ASP A 61 -0.32 21.53 9.25
CA ASP A 61 -0.97 22.58 8.48
C ASP A 61 -0.89 22.24 6.99
N MET A 62 -2.05 22.07 6.36
CA MET A 62 -2.17 21.73 4.94
C MET A 62 -1.41 22.72 4.04
N LYS A 63 -1.37 24.01 4.38
CA LYS A 63 -0.64 25.01 3.61
C LYS A 63 0.87 24.73 3.64
N VAL A 64 1.42 24.47 4.82
CA VAL A 64 2.85 24.15 5.01
C VAL A 64 3.20 22.86 4.28
N ILE A 65 2.33 21.84 4.36
CA ILE A 65 2.49 20.58 3.63
C ILE A 65 2.49 20.80 2.12
N PHE A 66 1.53 21.56 1.58
CA PHE A 66 1.46 21.81 0.14
C PHE A 66 2.65 22.64 -0.38
N GLU A 67 3.14 23.60 0.40
CA GLU A 67 4.37 24.34 0.08
C GLU A 67 5.56 23.39 -0.02
N HIS A 68 5.76 22.49 0.95
CA HIS A 68 6.84 21.50 0.92
C HIS A 68 6.72 20.53 -0.26
N VAL A 69 5.50 20.07 -0.59
CA VAL A 69 5.25 19.22 -1.77
C VAL A 69 5.61 19.96 -3.06
N ALA A 70 5.23 21.23 -3.19
CA ALA A 70 5.55 22.05 -4.37
C ALA A 70 7.07 22.25 -4.53
N GLU A 71 7.79 22.50 -3.44
CA GLU A 71 9.26 22.60 -3.42
C GLU A 71 9.91 21.31 -3.91
N THR A 72 9.49 20.17 -3.34
CA THR A 72 10.04 18.85 -3.67
C THR A 72 9.75 18.46 -5.12
N MET A 73 8.55 18.76 -5.62
CA MET A 73 8.20 18.56 -7.03
C MET A 73 9.07 19.43 -7.95
N THR A 74 9.32 20.68 -7.58
CA THR A 74 10.17 21.59 -8.36
C THR A 74 11.60 21.06 -8.46
N GLN A 75 12.17 20.57 -7.34
CA GLN A 75 13.49 19.95 -7.34
C GLN A 75 13.53 18.68 -8.19
N THR A 76 12.52 17.83 -8.06
CA THR A 76 12.38 16.60 -8.85
C THR A 76 12.33 16.90 -10.35
N MET A 77 11.55 17.91 -10.75
CA MET A 77 11.46 18.33 -12.15
C MET A 77 12.78 18.86 -12.71
N LYS A 78 13.57 19.58 -11.90
CA LYS A 78 14.93 20.01 -12.30
C LYS A 78 15.84 18.81 -12.58
N LEU A 79 15.85 17.82 -11.68
CA LEU A 79 16.65 16.60 -11.84
C LEU A 79 16.24 15.83 -13.11
N VAL A 80 14.93 15.69 -13.36
CA VAL A 80 14.41 15.05 -14.58
C VAL A 80 14.85 15.80 -15.83
N GLN A 81 14.77 17.14 -15.85
CA GLN A 81 15.22 17.95 -16.97
C GLN A 81 16.73 17.83 -17.23
N GLU A 82 17.54 17.76 -16.16
CA GLU A 82 18.98 17.54 -16.25
C GLU A 82 19.30 16.16 -16.85
N MET A 83 18.58 15.12 -16.42
CA MET A 83 18.71 13.77 -16.98
C MET A 83 18.35 13.71 -18.46
N ILE A 84 17.22 14.30 -18.86
CA ILE A 84 16.78 14.37 -20.26
C ILE A 84 17.87 15.03 -21.13
N LYS A 85 18.45 16.14 -20.67
CA LYS A 85 19.54 16.83 -21.36
C LYS A 85 20.79 15.95 -21.46
N LYS A 86 21.17 15.28 -20.36
CA LYS A 86 22.36 14.42 -20.28
C LYS A 86 22.25 13.20 -21.21
N GLU A 87 21.07 12.60 -21.29
CA GLU A 87 20.82 11.43 -22.13
C GLU A 87 20.51 11.78 -23.60
N GLY A 88 20.36 13.07 -23.91
CA GLY A 88 20.04 13.52 -25.27
C GLY A 88 18.64 13.12 -25.74
N VAL A 89 17.75 12.79 -24.81
CA VAL A 89 16.37 12.38 -25.10
C VAL A 89 15.58 13.59 -25.62
N LYS A 90 14.91 13.42 -26.75
CA LYS A 90 13.99 14.43 -27.31
C LYS A 90 12.56 13.96 -27.10
N ILE A 91 11.85 14.60 -26.18
CA ILE A 91 10.43 14.37 -25.95
C ILE A 91 9.64 15.27 -26.92
N THR A 92 8.83 14.66 -27.78
CA THR A 92 7.97 15.39 -28.72
C THR A 92 6.56 15.55 -28.18
N LYS A 93 5.77 16.47 -28.75
CA LYS A 93 4.34 16.59 -28.42
C LYS A 93 3.56 15.32 -28.78
N GLU A 94 3.99 14.61 -29.82
CA GLU A 94 3.44 13.33 -30.23
C GLU A 94 3.68 12.25 -29.17
N ASP A 95 4.84 12.25 -28.51
CA ASP A 95 5.15 11.34 -27.39
C ASP A 95 4.22 11.59 -26.21
N GLU A 96 4.03 12.86 -25.83
CA GLU A 96 3.11 13.24 -24.75
C GLU A 96 1.67 12.79 -25.04
N LYS A 97 1.17 13.03 -26.26
CA LYS A 97 -0.17 12.58 -26.67
C LYS A 97 -0.30 11.06 -26.66
N ARG A 98 0.74 10.34 -27.07
CA ARG A 98 0.77 8.88 -27.07
C ARG A 98 0.74 8.34 -25.64
N ALA A 99 1.51 8.93 -24.74
CA ALA A 99 1.52 8.58 -23.32
C ALA A 99 0.15 8.84 -22.67
N ASP A 100 -0.43 10.04 -22.84
CA ASP A 100 -1.76 10.38 -22.28
C ASP A 100 -2.87 9.45 -22.81
N LYS A 101 -2.85 9.14 -24.11
CA LYS A 101 -3.80 8.18 -24.70
C LYS A 101 -3.65 6.78 -24.10
N PHE A 102 -2.42 6.34 -23.87
CA PHE A 102 -2.15 5.06 -23.22
C PHE A 102 -2.66 5.04 -21.79
N GLU A 103 -2.29 6.04 -20.98
CA GLU A 103 -2.70 6.13 -19.57
C GLU A 103 -4.21 6.12 -19.41
N ARG A 104 -4.94 6.90 -20.22
CA ARG A 104 -6.41 6.90 -20.20
C ARG A 104 -7.00 5.53 -20.55
N ALA A 105 -6.43 4.85 -21.54
CA ALA A 105 -6.90 3.52 -21.94
C ALA A 105 -6.61 2.47 -20.86
N ALA A 106 -5.41 2.49 -20.27
CA ALA A 106 -5.00 1.61 -19.18
C ALA A 106 -5.88 1.81 -17.94
N ALA A 107 -6.09 3.06 -17.53
CA ALA A 107 -6.98 3.42 -16.42
C ALA A 107 -8.43 2.95 -16.67
N ALA A 108 -8.95 3.14 -17.88
CA ALA A 108 -10.30 2.67 -18.23
C ALA A 108 -10.41 1.14 -18.18
N ALA A 109 -9.37 0.41 -18.60
CA ALA A 109 -9.31 -1.04 -18.52
C ALA A 109 -9.27 -1.54 -17.05
N VAL A 110 -8.46 -0.89 -16.21
CA VAL A 110 -8.36 -1.19 -14.76
C VAL A 110 -9.71 -0.99 -14.08
N ILE A 111 -10.40 0.13 -14.31
CA ILE A 111 -11.71 0.44 -13.69
C ILE A 111 -12.78 -0.60 -14.07
N LYS A 112 -12.73 -1.13 -15.30
CA LYS A 112 -13.67 -2.15 -15.76
C LYS A 112 -13.39 -3.54 -15.20
N ASN A 113 -12.15 -3.80 -14.75
CA ASN A 113 -11.70 -5.10 -14.27
C ASN A 113 -12.45 -5.56 -13.00
N MET A 114 -12.79 -6.85 -12.94
CA MET A 114 -13.56 -7.42 -11.83
C MET A 114 -12.79 -7.41 -10.50
N LEU A 115 -11.49 -7.74 -10.53
CA LEU A 115 -10.63 -7.68 -9.35
C LEU A 115 -10.64 -6.27 -8.75
N PHE A 116 -10.40 -5.25 -9.57
CA PHE A 116 -10.40 -3.86 -9.12
C PHE A 116 -11.74 -3.46 -8.50
N LYS A 117 -12.87 -3.81 -9.14
CA LYS A 117 -14.21 -3.51 -8.62
C LYS A 117 -14.44 -4.13 -7.24
N LYS A 118 -14.10 -5.41 -7.05
CA LYS A 118 -14.23 -6.09 -5.77
C LYS A 118 -13.29 -5.51 -4.71
N CYS A 119 -12.01 -5.31 -5.06
CA CYS A 119 -11.02 -4.70 -4.17
C CYS A 119 -11.43 -3.29 -3.72
N ARG A 120 -11.94 -2.45 -4.64
CA ARG A 120 -12.46 -1.11 -4.32
C ARG A 120 -13.67 -1.18 -3.41
N LEU A 121 -14.59 -2.12 -3.66
CA LEU A 121 -15.77 -2.31 -2.82
C LEU A 121 -15.37 -2.72 -1.39
N ILE A 122 -14.52 -3.75 -1.24
CA ILE A 122 -14.13 -4.24 0.09
C ILE A 122 -13.31 -3.20 0.86
N SER A 123 -12.39 -2.48 0.20
CA SER A 123 -11.61 -1.40 0.84
C SER A 123 -12.53 -0.31 1.42
N ARG A 124 -13.57 0.08 0.66
CA ARG A 124 -14.60 1.03 1.15
C ARG A 124 -15.42 0.47 2.31
N LYS A 125 -15.68 -0.84 2.33
CA LYS A 125 -16.42 -1.47 3.42
C LYS A 125 -15.59 -1.56 4.69
N PHE A 126 -14.28 -1.82 4.59
CA PHE A 126 -13.35 -1.71 5.72
C PHE A 126 -13.27 -0.29 6.26
N ALA A 127 -13.02 0.71 5.40
CA ALA A 127 -12.94 2.12 5.83
C ALA A 127 -14.22 2.59 6.53
N ARG A 128 -15.40 2.31 5.94
CA ARG A 128 -16.68 2.64 6.59
C ARG A 128 -16.91 1.86 7.88
N PHE A 129 -16.44 0.62 7.98
CA PHE A 129 -16.53 -0.11 9.23
C PHE A 129 -15.71 0.59 10.32
N PHE A 130 -14.47 0.97 10.00
CA PHE A 130 -13.60 1.73 10.92
C PHE A 130 -14.25 3.04 11.37
N GLU A 131 -14.74 3.86 10.44
CA GLU A 131 -15.39 5.15 10.73
C GLU A 131 -16.62 5.02 11.64
N ASN A 132 -17.37 3.93 11.51
CA ASN A 132 -18.62 3.71 12.26
C ASN A 132 -18.45 2.73 13.43
N PHE A 133 -17.23 2.28 13.71
CA PHE A 133 -17.00 1.33 14.77
C PHE A 133 -17.18 2.00 16.12
N SER A 134 -18.05 1.42 16.94
CA SER A 134 -18.28 1.85 18.31
C SER A 134 -18.43 0.61 19.18
N TYR A 135 -17.64 0.56 20.25
CA TYR A 135 -17.67 -0.54 21.20
C TYR A 135 -17.67 0.04 22.61
N PRO A 136 -18.58 -0.38 23.51
CA PRO A 136 -18.61 0.14 24.86
C PRO A 136 -17.30 -0.22 25.57
N LEU A 137 -16.69 0.80 26.20
CA LEU A 137 -15.43 0.67 26.92
C LEU A 137 -15.67 -0.06 28.24
N CYS A 138 -15.62 -1.39 28.20
CA CYS A 138 -15.89 -2.23 29.37
C CYS A 138 -14.64 -2.94 29.92
N ASN A 139 -13.60 -3.10 29.09
CA ASN A 139 -12.43 -3.91 29.42
C ASN A 139 -11.17 -3.40 28.70
N GLU A 140 -10.14 -3.04 29.47
CA GLU A 140 -8.88 -2.48 28.98
C GLU A 140 -8.08 -3.47 28.10
N GLN A 141 -8.07 -4.76 28.44
CA GLN A 141 -7.40 -5.77 27.63
C GLN A 141 -8.09 -5.92 26.27
N VAL A 142 -9.42 -6.00 26.26
CA VAL A 142 -10.21 -6.05 25.01
C VAL A 142 -9.97 -4.79 24.18
N LEU A 143 -9.90 -3.62 24.82
CA LEU A 143 -9.59 -2.36 24.14
C LEU A 143 -8.21 -2.40 23.47
N LEU A 144 -7.18 -2.91 24.15
CA LEU A 144 -5.84 -3.04 23.58
C LEU A 144 -5.82 -3.99 22.36
N TYR A 145 -6.54 -5.11 22.44
CA TYR A 145 -6.66 -6.02 21.30
C TYR A 145 -7.40 -5.36 20.14
N LEU A 146 -8.55 -4.72 20.39
CA LEU A 146 -9.30 -3.99 19.37
C LEU A 146 -8.46 -2.89 18.73
N TYR A 147 -7.70 -2.13 19.52
CA TYR A 147 -6.82 -1.08 19.02
C TYR A 147 -5.80 -1.62 18.02
N ASN A 148 -5.11 -2.71 18.36
CA ASN A 148 -4.13 -3.33 17.46
C ASN A 148 -4.77 -3.80 16.15
N GLU A 149 -5.91 -4.48 16.20
CA GLU A 149 -6.60 -4.96 14.99
C GLU A 149 -7.16 -3.79 14.15
N MET A 150 -7.57 -2.70 14.79
CA MET A 150 -8.00 -1.48 14.09
C MET A 150 -6.86 -0.76 13.41
N GLN A 151 -5.66 -0.72 14.02
CA GLN A 151 -4.47 -0.18 13.36
C GLN A 151 -4.14 -0.96 12.08
N GLU A 152 -4.15 -2.30 12.14
CA GLU A 152 -3.92 -3.14 10.97
C GLU A 152 -4.95 -2.88 9.87
N LEU A 153 -6.24 -2.83 10.24
CA LEU A 153 -7.32 -2.58 9.29
C LEU A 153 -7.22 -1.20 8.65
N CYS A 154 -7.01 -0.15 9.44
CA CYS A 154 -6.86 1.22 8.96
C CYS A 154 -5.68 1.35 7.99
N PHE A 155 -4.53 0.77 8.36
CA PHE A 155 -3.31 0.84 7.56
C PHE A 155 -3.45 0.08 6.23
N TYR A 156 -3.84 -1.19 6.27
CA TYR A 156 -3.78 -2.06 5.10
C TYR A 156 -4.99 -1.93 4.16
N CYS A 157 -6.15 -1.43 4.62
CA CYS A 157 -7.37 -1.43 3.81
C CYS A 157 -7.24 -0.62 2.52
N HIS A 158 -6.47 0.47 2.52
CA HIS A 158 -6.27 1.32 1.34
C HIS A 158 -5.32 0.66 0.33
N LEU A 159 -4.35 -0.14 0.80
CA LEU A 159 -3.40 -0.83 -0.06
C LEU A 159 -4.10 -1.86 -0.96
N ILE A 160 -5.19 -2.49 -0.51
CA ILE A 160 -5.90 -3.53 -1.25
C ILE A 160 -6.26 -3.07 -2.68
N PHE A 161 -7.02 -1.98 -2.83
CA PHE A 161 -7.48 -1.54 -4.15
C PHE A 161 -6.42 -0.76 -4.94
N VAL A 162 -5.54 -0.02 -4.26
CA VAL A 162 -4.44 0.71 -4.92
C VAL A 162 -3.45 -0.27 -5.53
N LYS A 163 -3.07 -1.32 -4.80
CA LYS A 163 -2.13 -2.32 -5.28
C LYS A 163 -2.75 -3.26 -6.31
N ALA A 164 -4.04 -3.58 -6.21
CA ALA A 164 -4.77 -4.24 -7.30
C ALA A 164 -4.79 -3.38 -8.58
N ALA A 165 -4.99 -2.06 -8.47
CA ALA A 165 -4.97 -1.16 -9.62
C ALA A 165 -3.59 -1.12 -10.28
N ARG A 166 -2.52 -0.95 -9.48
CA ARG A 166 -1.13 -0.97 -9.94
C ARG A 166 -0.81 -2.28 -10.63
N ALA A 167 -1.08 -3.42 -10.00
CA ALA A 167 -0.83 -4.73 -10.59
C ALA A 167 -1.52 -4.91 -11.96
N LEU A 168 -2.76 -4.45 -12.09
CA LEU A 168 -3.49 -4.52 -13.35
C LEU A 168 -2.91 -3.57 -14.41
N HIS A 169 -2.50 -2.37 -14.02
CA HIS A 169 -1.88 -1.38 -14.91
C HIS A 169 -0.51 -1.85 -15.39
N SER A 170 0.39 -2.25 -14.49
CA SER A 170 1.71 -2.79 -14.82
C SER A 170 1.61 -3.99 -15.78
N ARG A 171 0.60 -4.86 -15.62
CA ARG A 171 0.39 -5.99 -16.54
C ARG A 171 -0.04 -5.55 -17.95
N ILE A 172 -0.71 -4.40 -18.08
CA ILE A 172 -1.05 -3.82 -19.38
C ILE A 172 0.21 -3.22 -20.03
N GLU A 173 1.08 -2.63 -19.22
CA GLU A 173 2.37 -2.07 -19.64
C GLU A 173 3.35 -3.14 -20.12
N GLU A 174 3.59 -4.21 -19.33
CA GLU A 174 4.46 -5.34 -19.71
C GLU A 174 4.01 -6.05 -21.00
N LYS A 175 2.71 -6.03 -21.32
CA LYS A 175 2.21 -6.61 -22.58
C LYS A 175 2.59 -5.79 -23.79
N LYS A 176 2.83 -4.49 -23.61
CA LYS A 176 3.23 -3.57 -24.67
C LYS A 176 4.73 -3.48 -24.81
N ASP A 177 5.45 -3.53 -23.69
CA ASP A 177 6.91 -3.45 -23.66
C ASP A 177 7.51 -4.74 -23.09
N LYS A 178 8.10 -5.55 -23.96
CA LYS A 178 8.72 -6.84 -23.58
C LYS A 178 10.16 -6.67 -23.11
N ASP A 179 10.79 -5.54 -23.40
CA ASP A 179 12.19 -5.26 -23.04
C ASP A 179 12.31 -4.52 -21.71
N ASP A 180 11.23 -3.88 -21.27
CA ASP A 180 11.23 -3.08 -20.04
C ASP A 180 10.97 -3.98 -18.82
N PHE A 181 12.08 -4.45 -18.26
CA PHE A 181 12.24 -5.08 -16.94
C PHE A 181 11.88 -6.57 -16.82
N SER A 182 12.93 -7.38 -16.59
CA SER A 182 12.92 -8.80 -16.21
C SER A 182 12.30 -9.10 -14.82
N ARG A 183 11.43 -8.23 -14.29
CA ARG A 183 10.94 -8.31 -12.91
C ARG A 183 9.42 -8.36 -12.87
N PRO A 184 8.82 -9.21 -12.01
CA PRO A 184 7.38 -9.40 -11.98
C PRO A 184 6.68 -8.31 -11.16
N ASP A 185 6.75 -7.04 -11.58
CA ASP A 185 6.12 -5.89 -10.92
C ASP A 185 4.60 -6.07 -10.70
N PRO A 186 3.83 -6.58 -11.69
CA PRO A 186 2.42 -6.89 -11.50
C PRO A 186 2.19 -7.88 -10.38
N LEU A 187 3.04 -8.91 -10.28
CA LEU A 187 2.86 -9.98 -9.30
C LEU A 187 3.24 -9.53 -7.90
N VAL A 188 4.29 -8.72 -7.75
CA VAL A 188 4.67 -8.10 -6.48
C VAL A 188 3.57 -7.15 -5.99
N SER A 189 3.06 -6.30 -6.88
CA SER A 189 1.93 -5.41 -6.57
C SER A 189 0.67 -6.21 -6.22
N ALA A 190 0.38 -7.29 -6.94
CA ALA A 190 -0.75 -8.15 -6.63
C ALA A 190 -0.60 -8.82 -5.25
N ALA A 191 0.60 -9.33 -4.94
CA ALA A 191 0.92 -9.96 -3.66
C ALA A 191 0.70 -8.98 -2.50
N LEU A 192 1.13 -7.72 -2.67
CA LEU A 192 0.87 -6.66 -1.69
C LEU A 192 -0.62 -6.45 -1.41
N GLY A 193 -1.41 -6.29 -2.47
CA GLY A 193 -2.86 -6.11 -2.35
C GLY A 193 -3.55 -7.34 -1.72
N TYR A 194 -3.11 -8.53 -2.12
CA TYR A 194 -3.60 -9.81 -1.61
C TYR A 194 -3.31 -9.99 -0.12
N TYR A 195 -2.07 -9.78 0.31
CA TYR A 195 -1.70 -9.93 1.71
C TYR A 195 -2.28 -8.83 2.59
N SER A 196 -2.40 -7.60 2.08
CA SER A 196 -3.15 -6.53 2.76
C SER A 196 -4.61 -6.94 3.01
N LEU A 197 -5.24 -7.61 2.03
CA LEU A 197 -6.59 -8.13 2.16
C LEU A 197 -6.68 -9.23 3.23
N LEU A 198 -5.71 -10.14 3.27
CA LEU A 198 -5.65 -11.19 4.29
C LEU A 198 -5.46 -10.62 5.70
N VAL A 199 -4.57 -9.64 5.88
CA VAL A 199 -4.39 -8.95 7.17
C VAL A 199 -5.70 -8.28 7.60
N CYS A 200 -6.36 -7.52 6.71
CA CYS A 200 -7.63 -6.87 7.02
C CYS A 200 -8.75 -7.89 7.35
N LYS A 201 -8.81 -9.00 6.61
CA LYS A 201 -9.77 -10.09 6.84
C LYS A 201 -9.55 -10.73 8.21
N ARG A 202 -8.31 -11.09 8.53
CA ARG A 202 -7.96 -11.66 9.84
C ARG A 202 -8.29 -10.66 10.96
N SER A 203 -8.01 -9.38 10.76
CA SER A 203 -8.28 -8.34 11.76
C SER A 203 -9.77 -8.19 12.04
N ILE A 204 -10.61 -8.17 10.99
CA ILE A 204 -12.06 -8.08 11.15
C ILE A 204 -12.66 -9.34 11.80
N GLU A 205 -12.10 -10.52 11.52
CA GLU A 205 -12.49 -11.79 12.16
C GLU A 205 -12.17 -11.79 13.67
N VAL A 206 -10.98 -11.29 14.05
CA VAL A 206 -10.62 -11.13 15.47
C VAL A 206 -11.55 -10.14 16.14
N ILE A 207 -11.85 -9.00 15.51
CA ILE A 207 -12.81 -8.02 16.04
C ILE A 207 -14.18 -8.67 16.25
N LEU A 208 -14.69 -9.46 15.29
CA LEU A 208 -15.96 -10.18 15.45
C LEU A 208 -15.94 -11.10 16.68
N ASN A 209 -14.86 -11.83 16.87
CA ASN A 209 -14.71 -12.75 18.00
C ASN A 209 -14.67 -12.00 19.34
N LEU A 210 -14.04 -10.82 19.39
CA LEU A 210 -13.94 -9.99 20.59
C LEU A 210 -15.28 -9.33 20.96
N ILE A 211 -16.01 -8.80 19.98
CA ILE A 211 -17.29 -8.13 20.23
C ILE A 211 -18.48 -9.11 20.36
N GLY A 212 -18.30 -10.34 19.89
CA GLY A 212 -19.30 -11.40 19.89
C GLY A 212 -20.31 -11.32 18.74
N HIS A 213 -20.82 -12.48 18.32
CA HIS A 213 -21.77 -12.59 17.19
C HIS A 213 -23.15 -11.95 17.45
N GLY A 214 -23.50 -11.68 18.71
CA GLY A 214 -24.74 -10.99 19.09
C GLY A 214 -24.67 -9.47 18.94
N ALA A 215 -23.48 -8.90 18.69
CA ALA A 215 -23.32 -7.46 18.54
C ALA A 215 -24.02 -6.92 17.29
N ILE A 216 -24.51 -5.69 17.36
CA ILE A 216 -25.20 -5.00 16.24
C ILE A 216 -24.34 -5.00 14.96
N GLN A 217 -23.02 -4.84 15.12
CA GLN A 217 -22.06 -4.79 14.02
C GLN A 217 -21.69 -6.17 13.44
N ALA A 218 -22.01 -7.28 14.13
CA ALA A 218 -21.61 -8.62 13.71
C ALA A 218 -22.12 -8.98 12.32
N LYS A 219 -23.38 -8.63 12.00
CA LYS A 219 -23.97 -8.84 10.66
C LYS A 219 -23.22 -8.10 9.56
N GLN A 220 -22.71 -6.90 9.85
CA GLN A 220 -21.89 -6.14 8.91
C GLN A 220 -20.53 -6.80 8.71
N ILE A 221 -19.88 -7.23 9.79
CA ILE A 221 -18.58 -7.91 9.73
C ILE A 221 -18.67 -9.20 8.91
N VAL A 222 -19.69 -10.04 9.12
CA VAL A 222 -19.87 -11.27 8.34
C VAL A 222 -20.00 -10.98 6.83
N LYS A 223 -20.69 -9.90 6.45
CA LYS A 223 -20.77 -9.46 5.05
C LYS A 223 -19.40 -9.01 4.51
N ILE A 224 -18.61 -8.31 5.32
CA ILE A 224 -17.24 -7.88 4.97
C ILE A 224 -16.35 -9.10 4.75
N ILE A 225 -16.38 -10.10 5.64
CA ILE A 225 -15.60 -11.34 5.52
C ILE A 225 -15.94 -12.07 4.22
N LYS A 226 -17.23 -12.20 3.88
CA LYS A 226 -17.65 -12.82 2.62
C LYS A 226 -17.09 -12.07 1.39
N LEU A 227 -17.20 -10.75 1.38
CA LEU A 227 -16.65 -9.92 0.30
C LEU A 227 -15.13 -10.02 0.21
N ALA A 228 -14.44 -10.15 1.34
CA ALA A 228 -13.00 -10.36 1.38
C ALA A 228 -12.62 -11.71 0.75
N GLU A 229 -13.38 -12.78 1.01
CA GLU A 229 -13.15 -14.07 0.37
C GLU A 229 -13.39 -14.01 -1.14
N GLU A 230 -14.45 -13.32 -1.58
CA GLU A 230 -14.72 -13.13 -3.01
C GLU A 230 -13.62 -12.33 -3.72
N ALA A 231 -12.98 -11.37 -3.04
CA ALA A 231 -11.85 -10.59 -3.57
C ALA A 231 -10.55 -11.42 -3.57
N LYS A 232 -10.32 -12.23 -2.54
CA LYS A 232 -9.20 -13.18 -2.46
C LYS A 232 -9.21 -14.14 -3.65
N SER A 233 -10.36 -14.74 -3.95
CA SER A 233 -10.50 -15.63 -5.12
C SER A 233 -10.26 -14.92 -6.45
N GLU A 234 -10.64 -13.65 -6.59
CA GLU A 234 -10.30 -12.90 -7.81
C GLU A 234 -8.80 -12.59 -7.92
N PHE A 235 -8.10 -12.34 -6.81
CA PHE A 235 -6.65 -12.13 -6.84
C PHE A 235 -5.96 -13.39 -7.36
N GLU A 236 -6.29 -14.55 -6.78
CA GLU A 236 -5.74 -15.85 -7.15
C GLU A 236 -6.02 -16.18 -8.62
N LYS A 237 -7.21 -15.84 -9.12
CA LYS A 237 -7.58 -16.01 -10.52
C LYS A 237 -6.85 -15.03 -11.45
N ALA A 238 -6.75 -13.76 -11.06
CA ALA A 238 -6.18 -12.72 -11.91
C ALA A 238 -4.65 -12.78 -11.96
N PHE A 239 -4.01 -13.25 -10.90
CA PHE A 239 -2.56 -13.36 -10.76
C PHE A 239 -2.19 -14.73 -10.18
N PRO A 240 -2.11 -15.78 -11.01
CA PRO A 240 -1.54 -17.06 -10.58
C PRO A 240 -0.14 -16.85 -10.00
N GLY A 241 0.15 -17.46 -8.85
CA GLY A 241 1.42 -17.25 -8.13
C GLY A 241 1.45 -16.02 -7.21
N VAL A 242 0.31 -15.36 -6.95
CA VAL A 242 0.23 -14.18 -6.06
C VAL A 242 0.79 -14.43 -4.65
N THR A 243 0.87 -15.70 -4.23
CA THR A 243 1.41 -16.12 -2.94
C THR A 243 2.94 -16.31 -2.91
N GLU A 244 3.61 -16.33 -4.06
CA GLU A 244 5.05 -16.65 -4.16
C GLU A 244 5.97 -15.54 -3.62
N PHE A 245 5.43 -14.35 -3.38
CA PHE A 245 6.20 -13.17 -2.97
C PHE A 245 6.05 -12.82 -1.49
N ARG A 246 5.38 -13.66 -0.67
CA ARG A 246 5.19 -13.44 0.77
C ARG A 246 6.49 -13.07 1.48
N ASP A 247 7.53 -13.88 1.29
CA ASP A 247 8.80 -13.76 2.02
C ASP A 247 9.67 -12.59 1.53
N LYS A 248 9.17 -11.84 0.53
CA LYS A 248 9.84 -10.67 -0.06
C LYS A 248 9.18 -9.35 0.37
N ILE A 249 8.13 -9.40 1.18
CA ILE A 249 7.36 -8.26 1.66
C ILE A 249 7.18 -8.37 3.18
N ILE A 250 7.40 -7.27 3.91
CA ILE A 250 7.20 -7.21 5.34
C ILE A 250 5.76 -6.76 5.64
N PHE A 251 5.03 -7.59 6.38
CA PHE A 251 3.73 -7.27 6.95
C PHE A 251 3.81 -7.29 8.47
N HIS A 252 3.22 -6.28 9.12
CA HIS A 252 3.17 -6.20 10.58
C HIS A 252 2.06 -7.08 11.17
N GLY A 253 0.93 -7.18 10.46
CA GLY A 253 -0.17 -8.07 10.81
C GLY A 253 0.15 -9.53 10.51
N LYS A 254 -0.42 -10.44 11.32
CA LYS A 254 -0.41 -11.87 10.99
C LYS A 254 -1.25 -12.12 9.75
N VAL A 255 -0.62 -12.69 8.73
CA VAL A 255 -1.24 -13.20 7.50
C VAL A 255 -1.56 -14.67 7.65
#